data_AF-A0A1G2Y4L7-F1
#
_entry.id   AF-A0A1G2Y4L7-F1
#
_cell.length_a   1.000
_cell.length_b   1.000
_cell.length_c   1.000
_cell.angle_alpha   90.00
_cell.angle_beta   90.00
_cell.angle_gamma   90.00
#
_symmetry.space_group_name_H-M   'P 1'
#
loop_
_entity.id
_entity.type
_entity.pdbx_description
1 polymer ?
#
loop_
_entity_poly.entity_id
_entity_poly.type
_entity_poly.pdbx_seq_one_letter_code
_entity_poly.pdbx_strand_id
1 'polypeptide(L)'
;MPKTKEKLNIARVIYNAYPHSDLLPIEPDKDCCNLQVLLAKVTNENFGDGLFKFIVTEIVEGGDGKITGAILVMEQARKDIESVLLALEGSINQKSYEVITSKS
;
A
#
# COMPACT_ATOMS: atom_id res chain seq x y z
N MET A 1 -11.27 -1.70 37.57
CA MET A 1 -10.14 -2.04 36.68
C MET A 1 -10.16 -1.10 35.49
N PRO A 2 -9.13 -0.27 35.26
CA PRO A 2 -9.09 0.54 34.05
C PRO A 2 -8.90 -0.43 32.86
N LYS A 3 -9.83 -0.39 31.89
CA LYS A 3 -9.68 -1.10 30.62
C LYS A 3 -8.36 -0.61 30.01
N THR A 4 -7.37 -1.50 29.89
CA THR A 4 -6.17 -1.25 29.10
C THR A 4 -6.63 -0.75 27.75
N LYS A 5 -6.25 0.47 27.37
CA LYS A 5 -6.48 0.98 26.02
C LYS A 5 -5.83 -0.03 25.08
N GLU A 6 -6.64 -0.81 24.40
CA GLU A 6 -6.18 -1.80 23.44
C GLU A 6 -5.32 -1.05 22.42
N LYS A 7 -4.02 -1.34 22.43
CA LYS A 7 -3.05 -0.64 21.58
C LYS A 7 -3.42 -1.01 20.15
N LEU A 8 -3.86 -0.03 19.35
CA LEU A 8 -4.29 -0.26 17.98
C LEU A 8 -3.20 -1.01 17.20
N ASN A 9 -3.55 -2.17 16.65
CA ASN A 9 -2.63 -2.97 15.86
C ASN A 9 -2.72 -2.59 14.38
N ILE A 10 -1.78 -1.74 13.94
CA ILE A 10 -1.72 -1.21 12.56
C ILE A 10 -1.61 -2.35 11.54
N ALA A 11 -0.83 -3.41 11.83
CA ALA A 11 -0.68 -4.54 10.92
C ALA A 11 -2.03 -5.23 10.63
N ARG A 12 -2.83 -5.43 11.68
CA ARG A 12 -4.17 -6.02 11.53
C ARG A 12 -5.12 -5.10 10.77
N VAL A 13 -5.03 -3.78 10.99
CA VAL A 13 -5.81 -2.79 10.24
C VAL A 13 -5.50 -2.86 8.75
N ILE A 14 -4.22 -2.87 8.37
CA ILE A 14 -3.78 -2.97 6.97
C ILE A 14 -4.30 -4.26 6.33
N TYR A 15 -4.06 -5.41 6.97
CA TYR A 15 -4.49 -6.71 6.45
C TYR A 15 -6.01 -6.77 6.25
N ASN A 16 -6.79 -6.38 7.25
CA ASN A 16 -8.25 -6.43 7.17
C ASN A 16 -8.84 -5.46 6.14
N ALA A 17 -8.16 -4.34 5.86
CA ALA A 17 -8.60 -3.34 4.90
C ALA A 17 -8.24 -3.69 3.44
N TYR A 18 -7.24 -4.56 3.24
CA TYR A 18 -6.77 -4.88 1.91
C TYR A 18 -7.76 -5.80 1.17
N PRO A 19 -8.17 -5.45 -0.07
CA PRO A 19 -8.99 -6.33 -0.89
C PRO A 19 -8.31 -7.67 -1.13
N HIS A 20 -9.07 -8.76 -1.10
CA HIS A 20 -8.55 -10.11 -1.34
C HIS A 20 -7.43 -10.53 -0.36
N SER A 21 -7.43 -9.97 0.85
CA SER A 21 -6.45 -10.32 1.90
C SER A 21 -6.45 -11.81 2.26
N ASP A 22 -7.57 -12.50 2.06
CA ASP A 22 -7.73 -13.94 2.20
C ASP A 22 -6.90 -14.78 1.20
N LEU A 23 -6.46 -14.17 0.10
CA LEU A 23 -5.59 -14.81 -0.90
C LEU A 23 -4.10 -14.61 -0.61
N LEU A 24 -3.76 -13.74 0.34
CA LEU A 24 -2.37 -13.50 0.71
C LEU A 24 -1.82 -14.68 1.50
N PRO A 25 -0.54 -15.05 1.35
CA PRO A 25 0.09 -16.12 2.13
C PRO A 25 0.38 -15.67 3.58
N ILE A 26 -0.57 -15.03 4.25
CA ILE A 26 -0.49 -14.46 5.60
C ILE A 26 -1.36 -15.29 6.54
N GLU A 27 -0.79 -15.70 7.68
CA GLU A 27 -1.56 -16.19 8.81
C GLU A 27 -1.84 -15.03 9.78
N PRO A 28 -3.07 -14.46 9.82
CA PRO A 28 -3.29 -13.15 10.43
C PRO A 28 -2.94 -13.08 11.93
N ASP A 29 -3.11 -14.18 12.66
CA ASP A 29 -2.82 -14.24 14.09
C ASP A 29 -1.32 -14.32 14.39
N LYS A 30 -0.51 -14.81 13.45
CA LYS A 30 0.94 -14.90 13.58
C LYS A 30 1.63 -13.69 12.95
N ASP A 31 1.26 -13.41 11.70
CA ASP A 31 1.97 -12.48 10.84
C ASP A 31 1.51 -11.03 11.04
N CYS A 32 0.25 -10.80 11.45
CA CYS A 32 -0.27 -9.46 11.73
C CYS A 32 -0.27 -9.11 13.22
N CYS A 33 0.59 -9.74 14.03
CA CYS A 33 0.68 -9.46 15.47
C CYS A 33 1.27 -8.06 15.77
N ASN A 34 2.17 -7.57 14.91
CA ASN A 34 2.65 -6.20 14.89
C ASN A 34 3.22 -5.86 13.51
N LEU A 35 3.49 -4.58 13.30
CA LEU A 35 3.90 -4.06 11.99
C LEU A 35 5.26 -4.60 11.51
N GLN A 36 6.20 -4.87 12.41
CA GLN A 36 7.52 -5.38 12.04
C GLN A 36 7.50 -6.86 11.64
N VAL A 37 6.63 -7.65 12.27
CA VAL A 37 6.42 -9.04 11.87
C VAL A 37 5.76 -9.11 10.51
N LEU A 38 4.74 -8.25 10.26
CA LEU A 38 4.11 -8.15 8.95
C LEU A 38 5.10 -7.71 7.88
N LEU A 39 5.99 -6.75 8.17
CA LEU A 39 7.06 -6.36 7.25
C LEU A 39 7.97 -7.53 6.91
N ALA A 40 8.51 -8.21 7.93
CA ALA A 40 9.40 -9.34 7.73
C ALA A 40 8.77 -10.44 6.86
N LYS A 41 7.46 -10.67 7.03
CA LYS A 41 6.68 -11.60 6.22
C LYS A 41 6.64 -11.19 4.75
N VAL A 42 6.28 -9.94 4.45
CA VAL A 42 6.14 -9.47 3.05
C VAL A 42 7.50 -9.23 2.35
N THR A 43 8.60 -9.06 3.10
CA THR A 43 9.92 -8.82 2.52
C THR A 43 10.75 -10.07 2.30
N ASN A 44 10.65 -11.09 3.16
CA ASN A 44 11.47 -12.29 3.08
C ASN A 44 10.90 -13.40 2.20
N GLU A 45 9.60 -13.34 1.92
CA GLU A 45 8.92 -14.39 1.15
C GLU A 45 8.72 -13.96 -0.30
N ASN A 46 8.58 -14.96 -1.19
CA ASN A 46 8.07 -14.74 -2.54
C ASN A 46 6.55 -14.47 -2.47
N PHE A 47 6.18 -13.40 -1.77
CA PHE A 47 4.85 -13.08 -1.28
C PHE A 47 3.81 -12.92 -2.40
N GLY A 48 4.26 -12.64 -3.62
CA GLY A 48 3.44 -12.64 -4.83
C GLY A 48 2.63 -11.37 -5.05
N ASP A 49 2.15 -10.71 -3.99
CA ASP A 49 1.43 -9.43 -4.09
C ASP A 49 2.36 -8.24 -3.82
N GLY A 50 2.77 -7.58 -4.90
CA GLY A 50 3.64 -6.41 -4.85
C GLY A 50 2.99 -5.16 -4.26
N LEU A 51 1.67 -4.99 -4.40
CA LEU A 51 0.97 -3.80 -3.91
C LEU A 51 0.81 -3.87 -2.39
N PHE A 52 0.44 -5.03 -1.84
CA PHE A 52 0.38 -5.22 -0.40
C PHE A 52 1.76 -5.04 0.23
N LYS A 53 2.81 -5.60 -0.38
CA LYS A 53 4.20 -5.41 0.05
C LYS A 53 4.58 -3.94 0.07
N PHE A 54 4.25 -3.20 -0.99
CA PHE A 54 4.49 -1.75 -1.07
C PHE A 54 3.82 -1.02 0.09
N ILE A 55 2.51 -1.23 0.31
CA ILE A 55 1.75 -0.57 1.39
C ILE A 55 2.41 -0.79 2.76
N VAL A 56 2.75 -2.04 3.09
CA VAL A 56 3.37 -2.37 4.39
C VAL A 56 4.75 -1.71 4.52
N THR A 57 5.55 -1.74 3.47
CA THR A 57 6.90 -1.17 3.45
C THR A 57 6.87 0.35 3.67
N GLU A 58 6.06 1.07 2.88
CA GLU A 58 5.93 2.52 2.97
C GLU A 58 5.45 2.97 4.35
N ILE A 59 4.48 2.25 4.94
CA ILE A 59 3.98 2.57 6.29
C ILE A 59 5.05 2.35 7.37
N VAL A 60 5.91 1.34 7.23
CA VAL A 60 7.01 1.15 8.20
C VAL A 60 8.06 2.24 8.06
N GLU A 61 8.45 2.57 6.83
CA GLU A 61 9.54 3.51 6.57
C GLU A 61 9.13 4.97 6.86
N GLY A 62 7.92 5.38 6.45
CA GLY A 62 7.46 6.77 6.59
C GLY A 62 6.46 7.01 7.73
N GLY A 63 5.88 5.97 8.31
CA GLY A 63 4.77 6.10 9.26
C GLY A 63 5.17 6.24 10.74
N ASP A 64 6.47 6.18 11.05
CA ASP A 64 7.02 6.26 12.43
C ASP A 64 6.38 5.27 13.43
N GLY A 65 5.82 4.16 12.94
CA GLY A 65 5.06 3.20 13.75
C GLY A 65 3.78 3.75 14.40
N LYS A 66 3.27 4.90 13.93
CA LYS A 66 2.06 5.56 14.44
C LYS A 66 0.95 5.52 13.39
N ILE A 67 -0.30 5.36 13.83
CA ILE A 67 -1.45 5.36 12.92
C ILE A 67 -1.58 6.69 12.15
N THR A 68 -1.26 7.82 12.78
CA THR A 68 -1.27 9.13 12.12
C THR A 68 -0.19 9.23 11.03
N GLY A 69 0.99 8.65 11.26
CA GLY A 69 2.03 8.59 10.24
C GLY A 69 1.63 7.67 9.09
N ALA A 70 1.07 6.49 9.40
CA ALA A 70 0.52 5.59 8.38
C ALA A 70 -0.54 6.26 7.49
N ILE A 71 -1.43 7.08 8.08
CA ILE A 71 -2.42 7.86 7.32
C ILE A 71 -1.72 8.85 6.38
N LEU A 72 -0.74 9.62 6.87
CA LEU A 72 -0.01 10.59 6.05
C LEU A 72 0.73 9.92 4.89
N VAL A 73 1.36 8.77 5.12
CA VAL A 73 2.00 7.97 4.07
C VAL A 73 0.98 7.55 3.01
N MET A 74 -0.18 7.02 3.40
CA MET A 74 -1.21 6.58 2.44
C MET A 74 -1.86 7.75 1.69
N GLU A 75 -2.00 8.92 2.32
CA GLU A 75 -2.43 10.14 1.63
C GLU A 75 -1.43 10.60 0.58
N GLN A 76 -0.14 10.53 0.88
CA GLN A 76 0.90 10.89 -0.08
C GLN A 76 0.98 9.87 -1.23
N ALA A 77 1.03 8.57 -0.91
CA ALA A 77 1.07 7.50 -1.90
C ALA A 77 -0.12 7.56 -2.88
N ARG A 78 -1.32 7.90 -2.39
CA ARG A 78 -2.49 8.13 -3.26
C ARG A 78 -2.26 9.26 -4.26
N LYS A 79 -1.76 10.41 -3.83
CA LYS A 79 -1.47 11.55 -4.72
C LYS A 79 -0.43 11.20 -5.78
N ASP A 80 0.59 10.43 -5.38
CA ASP A 80 1.67 10.01 -6.26
C ASP A 80 1.15 9.02 -7.33
N ILE A 81 0.36 8.03 -6.91
CA ILE A 81 -0.27 7.06 -7.83
C ILE A 81 -1.23 7.77 -8.78
N GLU A 82 -2.08 8.69 -8.29
CA GLU A 82 -2.97 9.49 -9.13
C GLU A 82 -2.20 10.32 -10.16
N SER A 83 -1.08 10.93 -9.76
CA SER A 83 -0.23 11.70 -10.67
C SER A 83 0.38 10.83 -11.77
N VAL A 84 0.86 9.64 -11.42
CA VAL A 84 1.39 8.68 -12.41
C VAL A 84 0.28 8.17 -13.33
N LEU A 85 -0.90 7.87 -12.80
CA LEU A 85 -2.05 7.42 -13.58
C LEU A 85 -2.46 8.48 -14.63
N LEU A 86 -2.59 9.74 -14.20
CA LEU A 86 -2.91 10.86 -15.10
C LEU A 86 -1.87 11.00 -16.23
N ALA A 87 -0.58 10.83 -15.93
CA ALA A 87 0.47 10.87 -16.94
C ALA A 87 0.35 9.71 -17.95
N LEU A 88 0.05 8.49 -17.47
CA LEU A 88 -0.15 7.33 -18.33
C LEU A 88 -1.38 7.50 -19.24
N GLU A 89 -2.51 7.97 -18.70
CA GLU A 89 -3.72 8.28 -19.47
C GLU A 89 -3.46 9.36 -20.53
N GLY A 90 -2.71 10.41 -20.15
CA GLY A 90 -2.28 11.46 -21.07
C GLY A 90 -1.43 10.93 -22.24
N SER A 91 -0.59 9.92 -22.01
CA SER A 91 0.26 9.33 -23.05
C SER A 91 -0.52 8.61 -24.15
N ILE A 92 -1.70 8.06 -23.83
CA ILE A 92 -2.61 7.44 -24.81
C ILE A 92 -3.22 8.53 -25.69
N ASN A 93 -3.60 9.66 -25.10
CA ASN A 93 -4.24 10.77 -25.81
C ASN A 93 -3.25 11.53 -26.71
N GLN A 94 -1.99 11.67 -26.33
CA GLN A 94 -0.95 12.31 -27.16
C GLN A 94 -0.64 11.54 -28.45
N LYS A 95 -0.64 10.19 -28.41
CA LYS A 95 -0.47 9.37 -29.62
C LYS A 95 -1.56 9.61 -30.68
N SER A 96 -2.77 9.95 -30.25
CA SER A 96 -3.88 10.26 -31.16
C SER A 96 -3.69 11.57 -31.92
N TYR A 97 -2.96 12.54 -31.36
CA TYR A 97 -2.69 13.82 -32.01
C TYR A 97 -1.50 13.76 -32.98
N GLU A 98 -0.46 12.97 -32.70
CA GLU A 98 0.71 12.83 -33.60
C GLU A 98 0.42 12.04 -34.89
N VAL A 99 -0.53 11.09 -34.86
CA VAL A 99 -0.93 10.32 -36.06
C VAL A 99 -1.73 11.15 -37.05
N ILE A 100 -2.41 12.22 -36.59
CA ILE A 100 -3.20 13.11 -37.46
C ILE A 100 -2.31 14.18 -38.10
N THR A 101 -1.29 14.68 -37.39
CA THR A 101 -0.40 15.75 -37.89
C THR A 101 0.77 15.24 -38.74
N SER A 102 1.13 13.96 -38.66
CA SER A 102 2.18 13.34 -39.50
C SER A 102 1.70 12.88 -40.89
N LYS A 103 0.41 13.08 -41.22
CA LYS A 103 -0.19 12.78 -42.53
C LYS A 103 -0.58 14.01 -43.35
N SER A 104 -0.19 15.21 -42.92
CA SER A 104 -0.43 16.47 -43.66
C SER A 104 0.80 16.93 -44.43
#